data_AF-A0A2N3C6V2-F1
#
_entry.id   AF-A0A2N3C6V2-F1
#
_cell.length_a   1.000
_cell.length_b   1.000
_cell.length_c   1.000
_cell.angle_alpha   90.00
_cell.angle_beta   90.00
_cell.angle_gamma   90.00
#
_symmetry.space_group_name_H-M   'P 1'
#
loop_
_entity.id
_entity.type
_entity.pdbx_description
1 polymer ?
#
loop_
_entity_poly.entity_id
_entity_poly.type
_entity_poly.pdbx_seq_one_letter_code
_entity_poly.pdbx_strand_id
1 'polypeptide(L)'
;MQDFSSIFAAAFGLIASGDADLLEIVGLSLRVTLTAVAMACLIGLPLGAMVGAFRFPGRGAVTLLLNALMGLPPVFVGLLVYVML
;
A
#
# COMPACT_ATOMS: atom_id res chain seq x y z
N MET A 1 -33.03 12.73 -12.16
CA MET A 1 -31.64 13.11 -11.82
C MET A 1 -31.47 12.75 -10.36
N GLN A 2 -30.54 11.87 -9.98
CA GLN A 2 -30.29 11.62 -8.56
C GLN A 2 -29.67 12.89 -7.98
N ASP A 3 -30.40 13.54 -7.09
CA ASP A 3 -29.85 14.68 -6.36
C ASP A 3 -28.70 14.21 -5.48
N PHE A 4 -27.61 14.97 -5.43
CA PHE A 4 -26.41 14.62 -4.65
C PHE A 4 -26.73 14.25 -3.19
N SER A 5 -27.75 14.88 -2.60
CA SER A 5 -28.23 14.58 -1.24
C SER A 5 -28.70 13.13 -1.07
N SER A 6 -29.35 12.56 -2.09
CA SER A 6 -29.84 11.18 -2.06
C SER A 6 -28.70 10.15 -2.10
N ILE A 7 -27.60 10.47 -2.81
CA ILE A 7 -26.41 9.62 -2.89
C ILE A 7 -25.67 9.61 -1.54
N PHE A 8 -25.49 10.78 -0.93
CA PHE A 8 -24.88 10.86 0.40
C PHE A 8 -25.72 10.16 1.47
N ALA A 9 -27.05 10.31 1.44
CA ALA A 9 -27.94 9.62 2.37
C ALA A 9 -27.88 8.09 2.19
N ALA A 10 -27.83 7.59 0.96
CA ALA A 10 -27.69 6.16 0.68
C ALA A 10 -26.33 5.60 1.13
N ALA A 11 -25.23 6.31 0.86
CA ALA A 11 -23.89 5.91 1.31
C ALA A 11 -23.80 5.88 2.84
N PHE A 12 -24.34 6.89 3.52
CA PHE A 12 -24.39 6.91 4.98
C PHE A 12 -25.29 5.80 5.53
N GLY A 13 -26.38 5.49 4.83
CA GLY A 13 -27.24 4.35 5.11
C GLY A 13 -26.50 3.03 5.07
N LEU A 14 -25.67 2.79 4.04
CA LEU A 14 -24.84 1.58 3.92
C LEU A 14 -23.81 1.44 5.05
N ILE A 15 -23.19 2.55 5.44
CA ILE A 15 -22.21 2.57 6.54
C ILE A 15 -22.94 2.34 7.88
N ALA A 16 -24.06 3.02 8.11
CA ALA A 16 -24.84 2.91 9.33
C ALA A 16 -25.54 1.55 9.49
N SER A 17 -25.92 0.90 8.39
CA SER A 17 -26.47 -0.45 8.40
C SER A 17 -25.42 -1.52 8.69
N GLY A 18 -24.13 -1.18 8.64
CA GLY A 18 -23.05 -2.14 8.85
C GLY A 18 -23.09 -3.27 7.84
N ASP A 19 -23.25 -2.93 6.55
CA ASP A 19 -23.33 -3.92 5.48
C ASP A 19 -22.19 -4.95 5.58
N ALA A 20 -22.56 -6.23 5.60
CA ALA A 20 -21.62 -7.32 5.89
C ALA A 20 -20.53 -7.43 4.83
N ASP A 21 -20.87 -7.20 3.55
CA ASP A 21 -19.91 -7.24 2.45
C ASP A 21 -18.94 -6.05 2.55
N LEU A 22 -19.45 -4.87 2.92
CA LEU A 22 -18.62 -3.67 3.11
C LEU A 22 -17.63 -3.87 4.26
N LEU A 23 -18.09 -4.39 5.40
CA LEU A 23 -17.23 -4.69 6.55
C LEU A 23 -16.18 -5.77 6.22
N GLU A 24 -16.54 -6.78 5.42
CA GLU A 24 -15.60 -7.80 4.96
C GLU A 24 -14.51 -7.20 4.06
N ILE A 25 -14.89 -6.38 3.07
CA ILE A 25 -13.94 -5.71 2.17
C ILE A 25 -13.00 -4.79 2.95
N VAL A 26 -13.54 -4.00 3.89
CA VAL A 26 -12.73 -3.11 4.74
C VAL A 26 -11.79 -3.92 5.62
N GLY A 27 -12.28 -4.99 6.25
CA GLY A 27 -11.48 -5.88 7.10
C GLY A 27 -10.36 -6.57 6.32
N LEU A 28 -10.64 -7.08 5.13
CA LEU A 28 -9.65 -7.70 4.25
C LEU A 28 -8.60 -6.67 3.81
N SER A 29 -9.04 -5.50 3.34
CA SER A 29 -8.17 -4.42 2.88
C SER A 29 -7.24 -3.93 4.00
N LEU A 30 -7.78 -3.74 5.21
CA LEU A 30 -7.00 -3.40 6.39
C LEU A 30 -5.99 -4.49 6.73
N ARG A 31 -6.40 -5.76 6.76
CA ARG A 31 -5.51 -6.88 7.07
C ARG A 31 -4.36 -6.97 6.07
N VAL A 32 -4.65 -6.90 4.77
CA VAL A 32 -3.63 -6.96 3.71
C VAL A 32 -2.68 -5.76 3.80
N THR A 33 -3.22 -4.54 3.97
CA THR A 33 -2.41 -3.33 4.03
C THR A 33 -1.54 -3.31 5.29
N LEU A 34 -2.09 -3.63 6.47
CA LEU A 34 -1.34 -3.64 7.72
C LEU A 34 -0.23 -4.69 7.71
N THR A 35 -0.51 -5.89 7.21
CA THR A 35 0.51 -6.94 7.11
C THR A 35 1.61 -6.56 6.11
N ALA A 36 1.25 -6.02 4.95
CA ALA A 36 2.21 -5.53 3.96
C ALA A 36 3.08 -4.41 4.53
N VAL A 37 2.49 -3.42 5.21
CA VAL A 37 3.21 -2.30 5.83
C VAL A 37 4.11 -2.78 6.96
N ALA A 38 3.64 -3.68 7.82
CA ALA A 38 4.46 -4.22 8.91
C ALA A 38 5.72 -4.94 8.37
N MET A 39 5.55 -5.76 7.33
CA MET A 39 6.67 -6.44 6.64
C MET A 39 7.61 -5.43 5.96
N ALA A 40 7.04 -4.42 5.30
CA ALA A 40 7.82 -3.35 4.67
C ALA A 40 8.62 -2.54 5.70
N CYS A 41 8.06 -2.26 6.88
CA CYS A 41 8.77 -1.59 7.96
C CYS A 41 9.91 -2.46 8.51
N LEU A 42 9.67 -3.75 8.73
CA LEU A 42 10.68 -4.68 9.26
C LEU A 42 11.92 -4.79 8.36
N ILE A 43 11.77 -4.63 7.06
CA ILE A 43 12.87 -4.74 6.09
C ILE A 43 13.39 -3.37 5.68
N GLY A 44 12.48 -2.44 5.37
CA GLY A 44 12.78 -1.10 4.86
C GLY A 44 13.40 -0.17 5.90
N LEU A 45 12.96 -0.22 7.16
CA LEU A 45 13.56 0.60 8.23
C LEU A 45 15.02 0.24 8.51
N PRO A 46 15.40 -1.04 8.75
CA PRO A 46 16.80 -1.37 8.97
C PRO A 46 17.66 -1.13 7.72
N LEU A 47 17.17 -1.45 6.53
CA LEU A 47 17.92 -1.14 5.29
C LEU A 47 18.12 0.37 5.10
N GLY A 48 17.07 1.17 5.31
CA GLY A 48 17.15 2.62 5.24
C GLY A 48 18.10 3.20 6.29
N ALA A 49 18.05 2.68 7.52
CA ALA A 49 18.95 3.07 8.59
C ALA A 49 20.41 2.70 8.28
N MET A 50 20.68 1.51 7.74
CA MET A 50 22.02 1.08 7.36
C MET A 50 22.59 1.94 6.23
N VAL A 51 21.79 2.22 5.19
CA VAL A 51 22.18 3.06 4.05
C VAL A 51 22.41 4.51 4.49
N GLY A 52 21.61 5.01 5.43
CA GLY A 52 21.74 6.37 5.97
C GLY A 52 22.96 6.54 6.88
N ALA A 53 23.11 5.64 7.86
CA ALA A 53 24.08 5.76 8.95
C ALA A 53 25.50 5.32 8.57
N PHE A 54 25.67 4.29 7.74
CA PHE A 54 27.00 3.80 7.35
C PHE A 54 27.44 4.39 6.00
N ARG A 55 28.74 4.69 5.88
CA ARG A 55 29.39 5.09 4.63
C ARG A 55 30.21 3.92 4.09
N PHE A 56 29.56 3.07 3.30
CA PHE A 56 30.20 1.96 2.59
C PHE A 56 30.39 2.30 1.09
N PRO A 57 31.42 1.75 0.43
CA PRO A 57 31.77 2.12 -0.96
C PRO A 57 30.70 1.78 -2.02
N GLY A 58 29.71 0.94 -1.70
CA GLY A 58 28.57 0.60 -2.57
C GLY A 58 27.29 1.43 -2.35
N ARG A 59 27.30 2.42 -1.45
CA ARG A 59 26.11 3.16 -1.02
C ARG A 59 25.37 3.83 -2.19
N GLY A 60 26.09 4.40 -3.14
CA GLY A 60 25.50 5.08 -4.30
C GLY A 60 24.62 4.15 -5.15
N ALA A 61 25.08 2.93 -5.42
CA ALA A 61 24.31 1.94 -6.18
C ALA A 61 23.04 1.52 -5.43
N VAL A 62 23.13 1.29 -4.11
CA VAL A 62 21.98 0.93 -3.28
C VAL A 62 20.96 2.08 -3.21
N THR A 63 21.41 3.31 -2.99
CA THR A 63 20.53 4.48 -2.96
C THR A 63 19.86 4.73 -4.31
N LEU A 64 20.58 4.55 -5.42
CA LEU A 64 20.01 4.66 -6.77
C LEU A 64 18.94 3.59 -7.00
N LEU A 65 19.21 2.34 -6.62
CA LEU A 65 18.24 1.25 -6.74
C LEU A 65 16.97 1.52 -5.92
N LEU A 66 17.14 1.93 -4.65
CA LEU A 66 16.01 2.26 -3.77
C LEU A 66 15.17 3.43 -4.32
N ASN A 67 15.81 4.47 -4.86
CA ASN A 67 15.10 5.58 -5.50
C ASN A 67 14.42 5.15 -6.81
N ALA A 68 15.05 4.28 -7.60
CA ALA A 68 14.45 3.74 -8.82
C ALA A 68 13.19 2.92 -8.50
N LEU A 69 13.22 2.12 -7.43
CA LEU A 69 12.05 1.37 -6.96
C LEU A 69 10.91 2.29 -6.48
N MET A 70 11.21 3.46 -5.92
CA MET A 70 10.18 4.46 -5.57
C MET A 70 9.55 5.13 -6.80
N GLY A 71 10.29 5.24 -7.91
CA GLY A 71 9.79 5.81 -9.17
C GLY A 71 9.05 4.81 -10.08
N LEU A 72 9.04 3.53 -9.71
CA LEU A 72 8.43 2.48 -10.52
C LEU A 72 6.89 2.59 -10.49
N PRO A 73 6.19 2.55 -11.65
CA PRO A 73 4.73 2.58 -11.66
C PRO A 73 4.15 1.38 -10.92
N PRO A 74 3.21 1.58 -9.97
CA PRO A 74 2.61 0.49 -9.21
C PRO A 74 1.91 -0.55 -10.10
N VAL A 75 1.39 -0.12 -11.26
CA VAL A 75 0.80 -1.01 -12.27
C VAL A 75 1.82 -2.03 -12.80
N PHE A 76 3.08 -1.61 -12.97
CA PHE A 76 4.14 -2.51 -13.47
C PHE A 76 4.49 -3.58 -12.44
N VAL A 77 4.53 -3.21 -11.15
CA VAL A 77 4.73 -4.14 -10.04
C VAL A 77 3.59 -5.17 -10.00
N GLY A 78 2.34 -4.70 -10.13
CA GLY A 78 1.17 -5.57 -10.17
C GLY A 78 1.21 -6.58 -11.32
N LEU A 79 1.60 -6.15 -12.52
CA LEU A 79 1.73 -7.03 -13.69
C LEU A 79 2.81 -8.10 -13.49
N LEU A 80 3.96 -7.72 -12.93
CA LEU A 80 5.07 -8.63 -12.70
C LEU A 80 4.68 -9.72 -11.69
N VAL A 81 4.02 -9.34 -10.59
CA VAL A 81 3.48 -10.29 -9.60
C VAL A 81 2.43 -11.20 -10.23
N TYR A 82 1.56 -10.66 -11.09
CA TYR A 82 0.53 -11.44 -11.78
C TYR A 82 1.12 -12.53 -12.69
N VAL A 83 2.20 -12.24 -13.42
CA VAL A 83 2.87 -13.23 -14.30
C VAL A 83 3.67 -14.27 -13.49
N MET A 84 4.13 -13.93 -12.29
CA MET A 84 4.83 -14.85 -11.40
C MET A 84 3.89 -15.82 -10.66
N LEU A 85 2.59 -15.51 -10.60
CA LEU A 85 1.57 -16.33 -9.95
C LEU A 85 0.98 -17.36 -10.92
#